data_AF-A0A6N9RG79-F1
#
_entry.id   AF-A0A6N9RG79-F1
#
_cell.length_a   1.000
_cell.length_b   1.000
_cell.length_c   1.000
_cell.angle_alpha   90.00
_cell.angle_beta   90.00
_cell.angle_gamma   90.00
#
_symmetry.space_group_name_H-M   'P 1'
#
loop_
_entity.id
_entity.type
_entity.pdbx_description
1 polymer ?
#
loop_
_entity_poly.entity_id
_entity_poly.type
_entity_poly.pdbx_seq_one_letter_code
_entity_poly.pdbx_strand_id
1 'polypeptide(L)'
;MTATLEELIAKKEALEVQISELIAIERTKAITEVLALVDRHTLTKEELFGPSDYKSRNAAKSASEVKYKDPVSGETWNGVGIPPVFLRGRDKKDFRV
;
A
#
# COMPACT_ATOMS: atom_id res chain seq x y z
N MET A 1 -31.73 -25.45 -29.64
CA MET A 1 -31.30 -26.06 -28.37
C MET A 1 -30.65 -24.96 -27.53
N THR A 2 -31.19 -24.70 -26.34
CA THR A 2 -30.64 -23.71 -25.40
C THR A 2 -29.58 -24.39 -24.53
N ALA A 3 -28.41 -23.78 -24.37
CA ALA A 3 -27.38 -24.29 -23.47
C ALA A 3 -27.90 -24.33 -22.03
N THR A 4 -27.55 -25.37 -21.28
CA THR A 4 -27.91 -25.48 -19.87
C THR A 4 -27.08 -24.51 -19.01
N LEU A 5 -27.59 -24.17 -17.82
CA LEU A 5 -26.87 -23.29 -16.89
C LEU A 5 -25.49 -23.86 -16.51
N GLU A 6 -25.40 -25.17 -16.31
CA GLU A 6 -24.16 -25.88 -15.97
C GLU A 6 -23.12 -25.77 -17.11
N GLU A 7 -23.53 -25.91 -18.36
CA GLU A 7 -22.65 -25.74 -19.51
C GLU A 7 -22.12 -24.31 -19.64
N LEU A 8 -22.94 -23.30 -19.30
CA LEU A 8 -22.52 -21.90 -19.32
C LEU A 8 -21.51 -21.60 -18.20
N ILE A 9 -21.68 -22.19 -17.02
CA ILE A 9 -20.74 -22.06 -15.89
C ILE A 9 -19.41 -22.72 -16.25
N ALA A 10 -19.41 -23.95 -16.76
CA ALA A 10 -18.19 -24.65 -17.17
C ALA A 10 -17.41 -23.88 -18.25
N LYS A 11 -18.10 -23.29 -19.23
CA LYS A 11 -17.47 -22.43 -20.25
C LYS A 11 -16.86 -21.17 -19.65
N LYS A 12 -17.53 -20.55 -18.67
CA LYS A 12 -16.99 -19.37 -17.98
C LYS A 12 -15.70 -19.71 -17.24
N GLU A 13 -15.68 -20.79 -16.46
CA GLU A 13 -14.49 -21.19 -15.71
C GLU A 13 -13.32 -21.52 -16.65
N ALA A 14 -13.58 -22.23 -17.74
CA ALA A 14 -12.56 -22.52 -18.75
C ALA A 14 -12.01 -21.23 -19.40
N LEU A 15 -12.84 -20.22 -19.61
CA LEU A 15 -12.40 -18.92 -20.14
C LEU A 15 -11.59 -18.13 -19.11
N GLU A 16 -11.99 -18.13 -17.84
CA GLU A 16 -11.25 -17.45 -16.76
C GLU A 16 -9.84 -18.02 -16.60
N VAL A 17 -9.69 -19.35 -16.67
CA VAL A 17 -8.36 -20.00 -16.65
C VAL A 17 -7.51 -19.51 -17.83
N GLN A 18 -8.04 -19.57 -19.05
CA GLN A 18 -7.32 -19.11 -20.25
C GLN A 18 -6.95 -17.62 -20.18
N ILE A 19 -7.84 -16.78 -19.66
CA ILE A 19 -7.58 -15.35 -19.46
C ILE A 19 -6.44 -15.16 -18.47
N SER A 20 -6.44 -15.89 -17.36
CA SER A 20 -5.38 -15.79 -16.34
C SER A 20 -4.00 -16.22 -16.88
N GLU A 21 -3.96 -17.27 -17.69
CA GLU A 21 -2.74 -17.76 -18.34
C GLU A 21 -2.20 -16.73 -19.34
N LEU A 22 -3.08 -16.17 -20.18
CA LEU A 22 -2.72 -15.12 -21.13
C LEU A 22 -2.22 -13.87 -20.43
N ILE A 23 -2.88 -13.42 -19.36
CA ILE A 23 -2.44 -12.28 -18.56
C ILE A 23 -1.05 -12.54 -17.96
N ALA A 24 -0.78 -13.75 -17.46
CA ALA A 24 0.54 -14.09 -16.92
C ALA A 24 1.64 -14.04 -18.00
N ILE A 25 1.35 -14.54 -19.20
CA ILE A 25 2.26 -14.51 -20.35
C ILE A 25 2.48 -13.06 -20.80
N GLU A 26 1.42 -12.29 -21.00
CA GLU A 26 1.51 -10.89 -21.43
C GLU A 26 2.24 -10.03 -20.40
N ARG A 27 1.99 -10.25 -19.11
CA ARG A 27 2.70 -9.57 -18.03
C ARG A 27 4.19 -9.88 -18.06
N THR A 28 4.56 -11.14 -18.25
CA THR A 28 5.97 -11.55 -18.32
C THR A 28 6.67 -10.95 -19.54
N LYS A 29 5.96 -10.93 -20.68
CA LYS A 29 6.43 -10.27 -21.91
C LYS A 29 6.65 -8.77 -21.69
N ALA A 30 5.65 -8.08 -21.12
CA ALA A 30 5.75 -6.65 -20.83
C ALA A 30 6.92 -6.33 -19.88
N ILE A 31 7.12 -7.13 -18.83
CA ILE A 31 8.26 -6.98 -17.93
C ILE A 31 9.58 -7.16 -18.69
N THR A 32 9.69 -8.17 -19.54
CA THR A 32 10.90 -8.44 -20.33
C THR A 32 11.22 -7.29 -21.28
N GLU A 33 10.20 -6.74 -21.96
CA GLU A 33 10.34 -5.59 -22.85
C GLU A 33 10.77 -4.34 -22.09
N VAL A 34 10.15 -4.06 -20.94
CA VAL A 34 10.54 -2.93 -20.07
C VAL A 34 11.98 -3.09 -19.60
N LEU A 35 12.38 -4.27 -19.13
CA LEU A 35 13.76 -4.51 -18.69
C LEU A 35 14.76 -4.32 -19.83
N ALA A 36 14.44 -4.79 -21.04
CA ALA A 36 15.30 -4.57 -22.21
C ALA A 36 15.42 -3.09 -22.60
N LEU A 37 14.35 -2.30 -22.45
CA LEU A 37 14.38 -0.86 -22.67
C LEU A 37 15.21 -0.14 -21.60
N VAL A 38 15.07 -0.54 -20.34
CA VAL A 38 15.84 0.00 -19.22
C VAL A 38 17.33 -0.25 -19.42
N ASP A 39 17.71 -1.47 -19.80
CA ASP A 39 19.10 -1.84 -20.06
C ASP A 39 19.69 -1.07 -21.25
N ARG A 40 18.98 -1.04 -22.39
CA ARG A 40 19.42 -0.36 -23.62
C ARG A 40 19.69 1.13 -23.42
N HIS A 41 18.87 1.79 -22.61
CA HIS A 41 18.94 3.23 -22.39
C HIS A 41 19.58 3.59 -21.04
N THR A 42 20.11 2.61 -20.30
CA THR A 42 20.69 2.80 -18.95
C THR A 42 19.78 3.64 -18.04
N LEU A 43 18.47 3.40 -18.11
CA LEU A 43 17.47 4.21 -17.41
C LEU A 43 17.55 3.95 -15.91
N THR A 44 17.57 5.01 -15.12
CA THR A 44 17.54 4.90 -13.66
C THR A 44 16.10 4.92 -13.15
N LYS A 45 15.88 4.33 -11.98
CA LYS A 45 14.58 4.37 -11.28
C LYS A 45 14.07 5.80 -11.05
N GLU A 46 14.98 6.77 -10.91
CA GLU A 46 14.67 8.17 -10.66
C GLU A 46 14.09 8.85 -11.91
N GLU A 47 14.61 8.50 -13.09
CA GLU A 47 14.08 8.97 -14.38
C GLU A 47 12.74 8.29 -14.73
N LEU A 48 12.57 7.01 -14.39
CA LEU A 48 11.35 6.25 -14.71
C LEU A 48 10.16 6.56 -13.81
N PHE A 49 10.41 6.76 -12.52
CA PHE A 49 9.35 6.88 -11.50
C PHE A 49 9.34 8.27 -10.82
N GLY A 50 10.21 9.18 -11.25
CA GLY A 50 10.38 10.51 -10.67
C GLY A 50 11.01 10.50 -9.27
N PRO A 51 11.28 11.69 -8.70
CA PRO A 51 11.54 11.80 -7.27
C PRO A 51 10.35 11.20 -6.53
N SER A 52 10.62 10.22 -5.67
CA SER A 52 9.61 9.36 -5.06
C SER A 52 8.62 10.11 -4.16
N ASP A 53 7.58 10.71 -4.74
CA ASP A 53 6.38 11.18 -4.02
C ASP A 53 5.63 10.01 -3.36
N TYR A 54 5.99 8.78 -3.71
CA TYR A 54 5.45 7.56 -3.12
C TYR A 54 5.95 7.30 -1.68
N LYS A 55 7.20 7.70 -1.37
CA LYS A 55 7.68 7.70 0.03
C LYS A 55 7.06 8.84 0.84
N SER A 56 6.84 10.00 0.23
CA SER A 56 6.22 11.16 0.89
C SER A 56 4.79 10.88 1.36
N ARG A 57 3.94 10.26 0.52
CA ARG A 57 2.53 9.97 0.87
C ARG A 57 2.34 8.95 1.99
N ASN A 58 3.27 8.00 2.16
CA ASN A 58 3.19 7.00 3.23
C ASN A 58 3.90 7.47 4.51
N ALA A 59 4.97 8.26 4.41
CA ALA A 59 5.63 8.86 5.58
C ALA A 59 4.74 9.92 6.26
N ALA A 60 3.96 10.68 5.48
CA ALA A 60 3.01 11.66 6.03
C ALA A 60 1.85 11.03 6.81
N LYS A 61 1.51 9.75 6.57
CA LYS A 61 0.49 9.02 7.34
C LYS A 61 1.02 8.40 8.64
N SER A 62 2.33 8.14 8.73
CA SER A 62 2.95 7.54 9.92
C SER A 62 3.57 8.55 10.89
N ALA A 63 3.83 9.78 10.44
CA ALA A 63 4.33 10.86 11.29
C ALA A 63 3.18 11.59 12.01
N SER A 64 2.37 10.87 12.79
CA SER A 64 1.54 11.54 13.78
C SER A 64 2.46 12.04 14.88
N GLU A 65 2.82 13.32 14.83
CA GLU A 65 3.66 14.02 15.79
C GLU A 65 3.21 13.67 17.22
N VAL A 66 4.11 13.12 18.04
CA VAL A 66 3.81 12.78 19.43
C VAL A 66 3.57 14.08 20.18
N LYS A 67 2.31 14.41 20.46
CA LYS A 67 1.93 15.66 21.13
C LYS A 67 2.04 15.58 22.64
N TYR A 68 1.90 14.39 23.21
CA TYR A 68 1.94 14.16 24.65
C TYR A 68 2.78 12.93 25.00
N LYS A 69 3.59 13.01 26.05
CA LYS A 69 4.44 11.92 26.54
C LYS A 69 4.42 11.88 28.07
N ASP A 70 4.26 10.69 28.63
CA ASP A 70 4.37 10.47 30.06
C ASP A 70 5.85 10.40 30.49
N PRO A 71 6.31 11.20 31.47
CA PRO A 71 7.69 11.18 31.93
C PRO A 71 8.04 9.95 32.79
N VAL A 72 7.05 9.18 33.26
CA VAL A 72 7.24 8.06 34.19
C VAL A 72 7.18 6.71 33.46
N SER A 73 6.16 6.49 32.62
CA SER A 73 5.96 5.26 31.83
C SER A 73 6.54 5.35 30.42
N GLY A 74 6.80 6.56 29.92
CA GLY A 74 7.28 6.78 28.55
C GLY A 74 6.20 6.61 27.47
N GLU A 75 4.94 6.41 27.85
CA GLU A 75 3.82 6.28 26.91
C GLU A 75 3.58 7.59 26.16
N THR A 76 3.21 7.47 24.87
CA THR A 76 3.03 8.61 23.97
C THR A 76 1.62 8.66 23.40
N TRP A 77 1.07 9.86 23.26
CA TRP A 77 -0.24 10.07 22.65
C TRP A 77 -0.22 11.24 21.65
N ASN A 78 -0.72 11.00 20.46
CA ASN A 78 -0.77 11.96 19.36
C ASN A 78 -1.97 12.92 19.42
N GLY A 79 -2.82 12.80 20.46
CA GLY A 79 -4.03 13.60 20.63
C GLY A 79 -5.25 13.09 19.86
N VAL A 80 -5.15 11.91 19.23
CA VAL A 80 -6.24 11.28 18.46
C VAL A 80 -6.77 10.05 19.22
N GLY A 81 -8.10 9.92 19.29
CA GLY A 81 -8.76 8.77 19.91
C GLY A 81 -8.88 8.85 21.43
N ILE A 82 -8.98 7.69 22.09
CA ILE A 82 -9.16 7.60 23.54
C ILE A 82 -7.85 7.99 24.25
N PRO A 83 -7.88 8.91 25.21
CA PRO A 83 -6.68 9.30 25.93
C PRO A 83 -6.16 8.15 26.83
N PRO A 84 -4.85 7.94 26.89
CA PRO A 84 -4.22 6.95 27.77
C PRO A 84 -4.41 7.29 29.25
N VAL A 85 -4.14 6.30 30.11
CA VAL A 85 -4.41 6.37 31.56
C VAL A 85 -3.66 7.52 32.23
N PHE A 86 -2.44 7.85 31.79
CA PHE A 86 -1.65 8.94 32.38
C PHE A 86 -2.24 10.35 32.15
N LEU A 87 -3.10 10.52 31.12
CA LEU A 87 -3.82 11.77 30.86
C LEU A 87 -5.20 11.82 31.51
N ARG A 88 -5.64 10.74 32.15
CA ARG A 88 -6.99 10.64 32.73
C ARG A 88 -7.01 11.38 34.07
N GLY A 89 -7.76 12.50 34.12
CA GLY A 89 -7.90 13.31 35.34
C GLY A 89 -6.70 14.22 35.65
N ARG A 90 -5.76 14.39 34.70
CA ARG A 90 -4.64 15.33 34.80
C ARG A 90 -4.70 16.35 33.67
N ASP A 91 -4.05 17.50 33.87
CA ASP A 91 -3.97 18.53 32.85
C ASP A 91 -3.08 18.08 31.70
N LYS A 92 -3.67 18.06 30.49
CA LYS A 92 -2.98 17.59 29.27
C LYS A 92 -1.74 18.43 28.95
N LYS A 93 -1.70 19.68 29.43
CA LYS A 93 -0.60 20.62 29.19
C LYS A 93 0.70 20.17 29.84
N ASP A 94 0.64 19.49 30.98
CA ASP A 94 1.82 19.04 31.73
C ASP A 94 2.58 17.90 31.05
N PHE A 95 1.90 17.18 30.14
CA PHE A 95 2.47 16.05 29.40
C PHE A 95 2.80 16.40 27.95
N ARG A 96 2.66 17.67 27.56
CA ARG A 96 2.92 18.10 26.19
C ARG A 96 4.42 18.04 25.89
N VAL A 97 4.79 17.43 24.77
CA VAL A 97 6.16 17.43 24.23
C VAL A 97 6.37 18.60 23.27
#